data_AF-A0A4U3A0X8-F1
#
_entry.id   AF-A0A4U3A0X8-F1
#
_cell.length_a   1.000
_cell.length_b   1.000
_cell.length_c   1.000
_cell.angle_alpha   90.00
_cell.angle_beta   90.00
_cell.angle_gamma   90.00
#
_symmetry.space_group_name_H-M   'P 1'
#
loop_
_entity.id
_entity.type
_entity.pdbx_description
1 polymer ?
#
loop_
_entity_poly.entity_id
_entity_poly.type
_entity_poly.pdbx_seq_one_letter_code
_entity_poly.pdbx_strand_id
1 'polypeptide(L)'
;TDLCDIVEGEASPPPTNLLQRDLKEDYSVQIPHRAVTLFNLFLLEKTMTDVVSLLRQKVTKVAEKIEESYEERAYHFSKYNPFIPPNLKVNVLTYEELIAYAIEQHGREKIDEIQSDIIKNREDKDDRAVTIDLVDKLSILCKEKAPMIVLFFAPPYYPAVSSRNNPLIKEVVVEMEKYAHYNHSITFENQNYFGGISDLSYVGLQNPLDSMSSLVDNMPLWDKGYSIPLEELEEFDVPVLNMGPVGKDAHQWTERLDVNYAFETLLDMLPICIEKLLVSNKVTQS
;
A
#
# COMPACT_ATOMS: atom_id res chain seq x y z
N THR A 1 -1.43 -4.52 15.96
CA THR A 1 -2.10 -5.26 14.88
C THR A 1 -3.28 -4.50 14.30
N ASP A 2 -3.61 -3.29 14.79
CA ASP A 2 -4.77 -2.52 14.32
C ASP A 2 -4.77 -2.19 12.81
N LEU A 3 -3.57 -2.10 12.20
CA LEU A 3 -3.38 -1.88 10.75
C LEU A 3 -3.45 -3.19 9.94
N CYS A 4 -3.49 -4.34 10.59
CA CYS A 4 -3.75 -5.61 9.93
C CYS A 4 -5.24 -5.69 9.60
N ASP A 5 -5.55 -6.33 8.48
CA ASP A 5 -6.90 -6.66 8.09
C ASP A 5 -7.18 -8.14 8.37
N ILE A 6 -8.42 -8.46 8.75
CA ILE A 6 -8.83 -9.84 9.02
C ILE A 6 -10.15 -10.09 8.30
N VAL A 7 -10.12 -10.96 7.30
CA VAL A 7 -11.28 -11.33 6.50
C VAL A 7 -11.40 -12.85 6.50
N GLU A 8 -12.51 -13.38 7.03
CA GLU A 8 -12.82 -14.82 7.03
C GLU A 8 -11.70 -15.75 7.56
N GLY A 9 -10.88 -15.25 8.48
CA GLY A 9 -9.75 -16.00 9.07
C GLY A 9 -8.40 -15.77 8.38
N GLU A 10 -8.39 -15.09 7.23
CA GLU A 10 -7.17 -14.60 6.59
C GLU A 10 -6.77 -13.26 7.22
N ALA A 11 -5.52 -13.18 7.67
CA ALA A 11 -4.96 -11.97 8.26
C ALA A 11 -3.87 -11.38 7.37
N SER A 12 -3.96 -10.08 7.08
CA SER A 12 -2.87 -9.39 6.41
C SER A 12 -1.64 -9.26 7.34
N PRO A 13 -0.41 -9.36 6.81
CA PRO A 13 0.78 -9.22 7.63
C PRO A 13 0.85 -7.81 8.24
N PRO A 14 1.50 -7.64 9.41
CA PRO A 14 1.70 -6.32 9.98
C PRO A 14 2.53 -5.43 9.04
N PRO A 15 2.35 -4.09 9.12
CA PRO A 15 3.14 -3.17 8.32
C PRO A 15 4.64 -3.43 8.49
N THR A 16 5.32 -3.64 7.37
CA THR A 16 6.74 -4.03 7.37
C THR A 16 7.58 -2.87 6.91
N ASN A 17 8.55 -2.45 7.71
CA ASN A 17 9.46 -1.36 7.35
C ASN A 17 10.36 -1.81 6.20
N LEU A 18 10.32 -1.07 5.09
CA LEU A 18 11.14 -1.32 3.90
C LEU A 18 12.37 -0.40 3.83
N LEU A 19 12.26 0.79 4.41
CA LEU A 19 13.28 1.83 4.32
C LEU A 19 13.17 2.73 5.55
N GLN A 20 14.29 2.98 6.21
CA GLN A 20 14.41 4.03 7.22
C GLN A 20 15.78 4.68 7.11
N ARG A 21 15.82 5.98 6.83
CA ARG A 21 17.06 6.76 6.68
C ARG A 21 16.84 8.24 6.89
N ASP A 22 17.93 8.98 7.11
CA ASP A 22 17.91 10.44 6.99
C ASP A 22 17.90 10.89 5.52
N LEU A 23 17.56 12.16 5.31
CA LEU A 23 17.49 12.80 3.99
C LEU A 23 18.64 13.79 3.76
N LYS A 24 19.79 13.56 4.40
CA LYS A 24 21.00 14.38 4.20
C LYS A 24 21.73 13.91 2.93
N GLU A 25 22.05 14.85 2.06
CA GLU A 25 22.72 14.56 0.78
C GLU A 25 24.25 14.50 0.93
N ASP A 26 24.82 15.40 1.73
CA ASP A 26 26.26 15.53 1.91
C ASP A 26 26.72 15.20 3.34
N TYR A 27 27.94 14.66 3.46
CA TYR A 27 28.57 14.49 4.77
C TYR A 27 28.85 15.85 5.42
N SER A 28 28.39 16.01 6.65
CA SER A 28 28.77 17.13 7.52
C SER A 28 28.64 16.76 8.99
N VAL A 29 29.25 17.54 9.89
CA VAL A 29 29.13 17.35 11.34
C VAL A 29 27.76 17.79 11.91
N GLN A 30 26.86 18.31 11.07
CA GLN A 30 25.54 18.78 11.49
C GLN A 30 24.57 17.62 11.71
N ILE A 31 23.70 17.77 12.70
CA ILE A 31 22.63 16.82 13.01
C ILE A 31 21.61 16.80 11.86
N PRO A 32 21.27 15.62 11.29
CA PRO A 32 20.19 15.51 10.33
C PRO A 32 18.87 15.94 10.94
N HIS A 33 18.11 16.78 10.24
CA HIS A 33 16.83 17.33 10.70
C HIS A 33 15.64 16.87 9.86
N ARG A 34 15.88 15.96 8.89
CA ARG A 34 14.88 15.38 7.99
C ARG A 34 15.18 13.90 7.83
N ALA A 35 14.13 13.08 7.88
CA ALA A 35 14.23 11.63 7.75
C ALA A 35 12.95 11.07 7.14
N VAL A 36 13.04 9.86 6.61
CA VAL A 36 11.92 9.15 6.02
C VAL A 36 11.88 7.71 6.50
N THR A 37 10.66 7.17 6.63
CA THR A 37 10.41 5.75 6.84
C THR A 37 9.30 5.32 5.90
N LEU A 38 9.47 4.19 5.20
CA LEU A 38 8.45 3.61 4.32
C LEU A 38 8.07 2.23 4.82
N PHE A 39 6.77 1.95 4.81
CA PHE A 39 6.20 0.67 5.21
C PHE A 39 5.44 0.04 4.06
N ASN A 40 5.59 -1.28 3.88
CA ASN A 40 4.64 -2.06 3.11
C ASN A 40 3.37 -2.29 3.94
N LEU A 41 2.20 -2.05 3.35
CA LEU A 41 0.90 -2.21 4.02
C LEU A 41 -0.03 -3.03 3.14
N PHE A 42 -0.44 -4.19 3.64
CA PHE A 42 -1.40 -5.05 2.96
C PHE A 42 -2.82 -4.71 3.40
N LEU A 43 -3.66 -4.41 2.42
CA LEU A 43 -5.07 -4.08 2.58
C LEU A 43 -5.92 -5.22 2.03
N LEU A 44 -7.01 -5.56 2.71
CA LEU A 44 -8.03 -6.47 2.20
C LEU A 44 -9.32 -5.68 1.96
N GLU A 45 -10.07 -5.39 3.02
CA GLU A 45 -11.37 -4.68 2.98
C GLU A 45 -11.35 -3.31 3.63
N LYS A 46 -10.31 -2.96 4.39
CA LYS A 46 -10.18 -1.61 4.94
C LYS A 46 -10.19 -0.58 3.80
N THR A 47 -11.07 0.41 3.94
CA THR A 47 -11.11 1.55 3.02
C THR A 47 -9.87 2.42 3.20
N MET A 48 -9.46 3.12 2.13
CA MET A 48 -8.31 4.02 2.19
C MET A 48 -8.51 5.16 3.20
N THR A 49 -9.75 5.63 3.37
CA THR A 49 -10.13 6.63 4.39
C THR A 49 -9.88 6.11 5.80
N ASP A 50 -10.30 4.87 6.10
CA ASP A 50 -10.05 4.26 7.42
C ASP A 50 -8.55 4.07 7.67
N VAL A 51 -7.81 3.65 6.63
CA VAL A 51 -6.35 3.47 6.69
C VAL A 51 -5.66 4.80 7.01
N VAL A 52 -5.96 5.87 6.27
CA VAL A 52 -5.37 7.20 6.50
C VAL A 52 -5.72 7.71 7.90
N SER A 53 -6.98 7.58 8.34
CA SER A 53 -7.42 7.96 9.69
C SER A 53 -6.64 7.22 10.78
N LEU A 54 -6.48 5.90 10.64
CA LEU A 54 -5.76 5.08 11.60
C LEU A 54 -4.25 5.38 11.62
N LEU A 55 -3.64 5.60 10.45
CA LEU A 55 -2.24 6.03 10.34
C LEU A 55 -2.05 7.39 11.02
N ARG A 56 -2.92 8.35 10.75
CA ARG A 56 -2.89 9.68 11.38
C ARG A 56 -2.99 9.57 12.89
N GLN A 57 -3.94 8.80 13.42
CA GLN A 57 -4.07 8.59 14.86
C GLN A 57 -2.79 8.01 15.49
N LYS A 58 -2.17 7.03 14.83
CA LYS A 58 -0.93 6.41 15.31
C LYS A 58 0.23 7.39 15.30
N VAL A 59 0.36 8.18 14.23
CA VAL A 59 1.43 9.17 14.10
C VAL A 59 1.24 10.35 15.05
N THR A 60 0.01 10.79 15.31
CA THR A 60 -0.28 11.78 16.36
C THR A 60 0.18 11.30 17.73
N LYS A 61 -0.07 10.04 18.09
CA LYS A 61 0.44 9.47 19.34
C LYS A 61 1.98 9.41 19.38
N VAL A 62 2.64 9.22 18.24
CA VAL A 62 4.10 9.27 18.15
C VAL A 62 4.59 10.70 18.30
N ALA A 63 3.93 11.68 17.67
CA ALA A 63 4.22 13.10 17.82
C ALA A 63 4.14 13.54 19.28
N GLU A 64 3.06 13.18 19.99
CA GLU A 64 2.90 13.45 21.43
C GLU A 64 4.06 12.87 22.27
N LYS A 65 4.47 11.62 22.00
CA LYS A 65 5.62 11.02 22.68
C LYS A 65 6.95 11.71 22.39
N ILE A 66 7.12 12.25 21.17
CA ILE A 66 8.30 13.04 20.82
C ILE A 66 8.30 14.35 21.61
N GLU A 67 7.15 15.02 21.70
CA GLU A 67 6.97 16.25 22.50
C GLU A 67 7.30 16.00 23.98
N GLU A 68 6.71 14.96 24.58
CA GLU A 68 6.96 14.56 25.97
C GLU A 68 8.45 14.23 26.23
N SER A 69 9.05 13.41 25.36
CA SER A 69 10.45 13.01 25.53
C SER A 69 11.41 14.19 25.33
N TYR A 70 11.08 15.11 24.43
CA TYR A 70 11.84 16.34 24.26
C TYR A 70 11.76 17.22 25.51
N GLU A 71 10.55 17.45 26.04
CA GLU A 71 10.34 18.28 27.22
C GLU A 71 11.13 17.75 28.42
N GLU A 72 11.04 16.45 28.69
CA GLU A 72 11.78 15.79 29.78
C GLU A 72 13.29 16.01 29.64
N ARG A 73 13.84 15.77 28.44
CA ARG A 73 15.28 15.89 28.18
C ARG A 73 15.76 17.34 28.23
N ALA A 74 14.98 18.27 27.67
CA ALA A 74 15.31 19.69 27.67
C ALA A 74 15.29 20.25 29.10
N TYR A 75 14.31 19.86 29.91
CA TYR A 75 14.24 20.22 31.32
C TYR A 75 15.37 19.58 32.15
N HIS A 76 15.77 18.35 31.83
CA HIS A 76 16.92 17.74 32.48
C HIS A 76 18.22 18.49 32.13
N PHE A 77 18.42 18.86 30.86
CA PHE A 77 19.60 19.60 30.41
C PHE A 77 19.67 21.03 30.97
N SER A 78 18.51 21.69 31.18
CA SER A 78 18.46 23.05 31.73
C SER A 78 19.07 23.18 33.13
N LYS A 79 19.20 22.06 33.86
CA LYS A 79 19.91 21.97 35.15
C LYS A 79 21.43 22.18 35.02
N TYR A 80 22.01 21.87 33.86
CA TYR A 80 23.45 22.03 33.58
C TYR A 80 23.78 23.33 32.86
N ASN A 81 22.85 23.83 32.05
CA ASN A 81 22.99 25.09 31.32
C ASN A 81 21.66 25.84 31.42
N PRO A 82 21.53 26.96 32.14
CA PRO A 82 20.24 27.62 32.34
C PRO A 82 19.62 28.14 31.03
N PHE A 83 18.47 27.59 30.66
CA PHE A 83 17.59 28.11 29.60
C PHE A 83 16.14 27.71 29.90
N ILE A 84 15.19 28.34 29.22
CA ILE A 84 13.78 27.93 29.26
C ILE A 84 13.54 27.00 28.05
N PRO A 85 13.21 25.72 28.27
CA PRO A 85 12.85 24.83 27.18
C PRO A 85 11.71 25.43 26.34
N PRO A 86 11.87 25.57 25.01
CA PRO A 86 10.77 26.03 24.17
C PRO A 86 9.69 24.95 24.15
N ASN A 87 8.42 25.39 24.08
CA ASN A 87 7.31 24.46 23.85
C ASN A 87 7.41 23.89 22.44
N LEU A 88 7.62 22.58 22.32
CA LEU A 88 7.70 21.87 21.06
C LEU A 88 6.32 21.31 20.70
N LYS A 89 5.79 21.69 19.55
CA LYS A 89 4.59 21.06 18.98
C LYS A 89 4.93 20.46 17.62
N VAL A 90 4.74 19.15 17.48
CA VAL A 90 4.94 18.40 16.26
C VAL A 90 3.63 18.36 15.49
N ASN A 91 3.62 18.95 14.30
CA ASN A 91 2.48 18.93 13.40
C ASN A 91 2.38 17.58 12.69
N VAL A 92 1.17 17.04 12.54
CA VAL A 92 0.93 15.83 11.75
C VAL A 92 0.05 16.19 10.57
N LEU A 93 0.63 16.12 9.39
CA LEU A 93 0.02 16.49 8.13
C LEU A 93 -0.11 15.27 7.23
N THR A 94 -1.17 15.19 6.44
CA THR A 94 -1.19 14.36 5.24
C THR A 94 -0.52 15.10 4.08
N TYR A 95 -0.16 14.40 3.01
CA TYR A 95 0.40 15.06 1.82
C TYR A 95 -0.61 16.02 1.19
N GLU A 96 -1.88 15.65 1.16
CA GLU A 96 -2.98 16.53 0.74
C GLU A 96 -2.98 17.86 1.52
N GLU A 97 -2.87 17.79 2.85
CA GLU A 97 -2.81 18.99 3.70
C GLU A 97 -1.55 19.82 3.45
N LEU A 98 -0.40 19.15 3.26
CA LEU A 98 0.87 19.83 2.97
C LEU A 98 0.82 20.57 1.63
N ILE A 99 0.34 19.91 0.56
CA ILE A 99 0.29 20.53 -0.77
C ILE A 99 -0.75 21.65 -0.81
N ALA A 100 -1.90 21.48 -0.17
CA ALA A 100 -2.91 22.54 -0.05
C ALA A 100 -2.32 23.78 0.63
N TYR A 101 -1.61 23.59 1.74
CA TYR A 101 -0.94 24.67 2.45
C TYR A 101 0.17 25.33 1.60
N ALA A 102 0.99 24.52 0.91
CA ALA A 102 2.04 25.04 0.04
C ALA A 102 1.46 25.90 -1.11
N ILE A 103 0.35 25.47 -1.71
CA ILE A 103 -0.36 26.21 -2.76
C ILE A 103 -0.93 27.53 -2.21
N GLU A 104 -1.54 27.49 -1.02
CA GLU A 104 -2.08 28.69 -0.36
C GLU A 104 -1.00 29.76 -0.12
N GLN A 105 0.19 29.35 0.32
CA GLN A 105 1.27 30.28 0.68
C GLN A 105 2.12 30.74 -0.50
N HIS A 106 2.32 29.89 -1.51
CA HIS A 106 3.31 30.13 -2.58
C HIS A 106 2.69 30.23 -3.98
N GLY A 107 1.40 29.93 -4.13
CA GLY A 107 0.70 29.93 -5.41
C GLY A 107 0.86 28.62 -6.18
N ARG A 108 -0.20 28.21 -6.89
CA ARG A 108 -0.26 26.92 -7.59
C ARG A 108 0.83 26.75 -8.66
N GLU A 109 1.06 27.78 -9.47
CA GLU A 109 2.03 27.75 -10.58
C GLU A 109 3.45 27.38 -10.10
N LYS A 110 3.90 28.01 -9.00
CA LYS A 110 5.21 27.72 -8.40
C LYS A 110 5.31 26.30 -7.86
N ILE A 111 4.23 25.77 -7.27
CA ILE A 111 4.20 24.39 -6.77
C ILE A 111 4.26 23.41 -7.94
N ASP A 112 3.47 23.63 -9.00
CA ASP A 112 3.48 22.76 -10.18
C ASP A 112 4.82 22.80 -10.91
N GLU A 113 5.51 23.96 -10.97
CA GLU A 113 6.87 24.10 -11.49
C GLU A 113 7.87 23.25 -10.69
N ILE A 114 7.88 23.38 -9.35
CA ILE A 114 8.75 22.59 -8.46
C ILE A 114 8.53 21.09 -8.66
N GLN A 115 7.27 20.64 -8.72
CA GLN A 115 6.96 19.23 -8.91
C GLN A 115 7.42 18.75 -10.28
N SER A 116 7.13 19.52 -11.34
CA SER A 116 7.54 19.22 -12.70
C SER A 116 9.06 19.12 -12.84
N ASP A 117 9.81 20.01 -12.19
CA ASP A 117 11.27 20.01 -12.24
C ASP A 117 11.85 18.78 -11.55
N ILE A 118 11.30 18.35 -10.41
CA ILE A 118 11.72 17.12 -9.74
C ILE A 118 11.43 15.90 -10.63
N ILE A 119 10.25 15.84 -11.24
CA ILE A 119 9.85 14.72 -12.10
C ILE A 119 10.70 14.66 -13.37
N LYS A 120 10.98 15.81 -14.01
CA LYS A 120 11.84 15.88 -15.20
C LYS A 120 13.28 15.51 -14.90
N ASN A 121 13.77 15.88 -13.73
CA ASN A 121 15.14 15.59 -13.28
C ASN A 121 15.20 14.34 -12.39
N ARG A 122 14.26 13.39 -12.58
CA ARG A 122 14.21 12.16 -11.77
C ARG A 122 15.40 11.21 -12.00
N GLU A 123 16.15 11.38 -13.08
CA GLU A 123 17.27 10.49 -13.46
C GLU A 123 16.86 9.00 -13.36
N ASP A 124 17.73 8.16 -12.80
CA ASP A 124 17.51 6.72 -12.58
C ASP A 124 16.77 6.41 -11.25
N LYS A 125 16.17 7.43 -10.60
CA LYS A 125 15.43 7.23 -9.34
C LYS A 125 14.12 6.46 -9.58
N ASP A 126 13.87 5.48 -8.72
CA ASP A 126 12.58 4.80 -8.67
C ASP A 126 11.47 5.74 -8.17
N ASP A 127 10.21 5.35 -8.40
CA ASP A 127 9.04 6.18 -8.04
C ASP A 127 8.98 6.50 -6.54
N ARG A 128 9.50 5.63 -5.67
CA ARG A 128 9.53 5.86 -4.22
C ARG A 128 10.50 6.97 -3.88
N ALA A 129 11.70 6.95 -4.46
CA ALA A 129 12.70 8.00 -4.27
C ALA A 129 12.19 9.36 -4.79
N VAL A 130 11.56 9.40 -5.97
CA VAL A 130 10.97 10.64 -6.50
C VAL A 130 9.81 11.14 -5.61
N THR A 131 8.97 10.23 -5.09
CA THR A 131 7.90 10.58 -4.14
C THR A 131 8.47 11.22 -2.87
N ILE A 132 9.55 10.66 -2.33
CA ILE A 132 10.23 11.20 -1.14
C ILE A 132 10.76 12.59 -1.42
N ASP A 133 11.43 12.81 -2.56
CA ASP A 133 12.01 14.10 -2.93
C ASP A 133 10.93 15.19 -3.08
N LEU A 134 9.76 14.83 -3.64
CA LEU A 134 8.61 15.75 -3.76
C LEU A 134 8.10 16.19 -2.38
N VAL A 135 7.84 15.23 -1.49
CA VAL A 135 7.34 15.52 -0.13
C VAL A 135 8.36 16.32 0.65
N ASP A 136 9.63 15.96 0.54
CA ASP A 136 10.73 16.63 1.21
C ASP A 136 10.89 18.08 0.75
N LYS A 137 10.85 18.33 -0.57
CA LYS A 137 10.95 19.68 -1.11
C LYS A 137 9.80 20.59 -0.65
N LEU A 138 8.58 20.07 -0.63
CA LEU A 138 7.42 20.79 -0.10
C LEU A 138 7.55 21.02 1.41
N SER A 139 8.04 20.04 2.17
CA SER A 139 8.29 20.18 3.62
C SER A 139 9.32 21.28 3.92
N ILE A 140 10.37 21.40 3.09
CA ILE A 140 11.37 22.48 3.19
C ILE A 140 10.74 23.84 2.88
N LEU A 141 9.87 23.90 1.87
CA LEU A 141 9.18 25.13 1.48
C LEU A 141 8.21 25.62 2.57
N CYS A 142 7.62 24.70 3.33
CA CYS A 142 6.69 24.94 4.42
C CYS A 142 7.33 24.81 5.82
N LYS A 143 8.63 25.12 5.95
CA LYS A 143 9.42 24.94 7.18
C LYS A 143 8.86 25.62 8.44
N GLU A 144 8.00 26.62 8.29
CA GLU A 144 7.27 27.28 9.37
C GLU A 144 6.29 26.34 10.10
N LYS A 145 5.91 25.23 9.46
CA LYS A 145 5.16 24.13 10.11
C LYS A 145 6.08 23.16 10.87
N ALA A 146 7.40 23.34 10.83
CA ALA A 146 8.32 22.46 11.53
C ALA A 146 8.25 22.66 13.06
N PRO A 147 8.47 21.60 13.86
CA PRO A 147 8.63 20.21 13.43
C PRO A 147 7.31 19.61 12.91
N MET A 148 7.40 18.78 11.88
CA MET A 148 6.24 18.12 11.28
C MET A 148 6.54 16.68 10.89
N ILE A 149 5.50 15.84 10.87
CA ILE A 149 5.48 14.52 10.27
C ILE A 149 4.46 14.55 9.14
N VAL A 150 4.86 14.12 7.95
CA VAL A 150 4.01 14.10 6.76
C VAL A 150 3.70 12.65 6.38
N LEU A 151 2.41 12.34 6.26
CA LEU A 151 1.89 11.05 5.81
C LEU A 151 1.63 11.09 4.32
N PHE A 152 2.19 10.13 3.58
CA PHE A 152 2.03 10.02 2.14
C PHE A 152 2.08 8.56 1.71
N PHE A 153 1.56 8.27 0.52
CA PHE A 153 1.71 7.00 -0.16
C PHE A 153 2.73 7.12 -1.30
N ALA A 154 3.51 6.07 -1.51
CA ALA A 154 4.43 5.96 -2.63
C ALA A 154 4.00 4.78 -3.51
N PRO A 155 4.15 4.87 -4.84
CA PRO A 155 3.91 3.75 -5.73
C PRO A 155 4.80 2.52 -5.42
N PRO A 156 4.38 1.32 -5.87
CA PRO A 156 3.11 0.99 -6.53
C PRO A 156 1.96 0.71 -5.55
N TYR A 157 0.72 0.84 -6.04
CA TYR A 157 -0.51 0.40 -5.38
C TYR A 157 -1.11 -0.80 -6.12
N TYR A 158 -1.48 -1.83 -5.36
CA TYR A 158 -2.15 -3.03 -5.85
C TYR A 158 -3.54 -3.10 -5.20
N PRO A 159 -4.63 -2.96 -5.99
CA PRO A 159 -5.96 -3.19 -5.47
C PRO A 159 -6.11 -4.59 -4.91
N ALA A 160 -6.76 -4.70 -3.76
CA ALA A 160 -7.16 -5.99 -3.21
C ALA A 160 -8.39 -6.47 -3.95
N VAL A 161 -8.25 -7.56 -4.72
CA VAL A 161 -9.34 -8.16 -5.50
C VAL A 161 -9.69 -9.51 -4.90
N SER A 162 -10.99 -9.76 -4.70
CA SER A 162 -11.49 -11.05 -4.22
C SER A 162 -12.83 -11.36 -4.88
N SER A 163 -12.93 -12.51 -5.51
CA SER A 163 -14.19 -12.98 -6.12
C SER A 163 -14.95 -13.95 -5.24
N ARG A 164 -14.62 -14.00 -3.94
CA ARG A 164 -15.25 -14.91 -2.98
C ARG A 164 -16.76 -14.78 -2.91
N ASN A 165 -17.31 -13.61 -3.20
CA ASN A 165 -18.75 -13.34 -3.20
C ASN A 165 -19.42 -13.59 -4.55
N ASN A 166 -18.65 -13.82 -5.61
CA ASN A 166 -19.20 -14.06 -6.93
C ASN A 166 -19.88 -15.45 -7.00
N PRO A 167 -21.16 -15.56 -7.40
CA PRO A 167 -21.88 -16.83 -7.40
C PRO A 167 -21.26 -17.91 -8.29
N LEU A 168 -20.75 -17.54 -9.47
CA LEU A 168 -20.08 -18.45 -10.38
C LEU A 168 -18.81 -19.03 -9.74
N ILE A 169 -17.99 -18.17 -9.12
CA ILE A 169 -16.75 -18.61 -8.46
C ILE A 169 -17.07 -19.53 -7.28
N LYS A 170 -18.07 -19.20 -6.45
CA LYS A 170 -18.50 -20.07 -5.34
C LYS A 170 -18.91 -21.46 -5.83
N GLU A 171 -19.70 -21.53 -6.90
CA GLU A 171 -20.14 -22.80 -7.48
C GLU A 171 -18.96 -23.63 -7.99
N VAL A 172 -18.09 -23.01 -8.80
CA VAL A 172 -16.91 -23.68 -9.37
C VAL A 172 -15.96 -24.16 -8.28
N VAL A 173 -15.70 -23.36 -7.24
CA VAL A 173 -14.85 -23.77 -6.11
C VAL A 173 -15.41 -25.03 -5.44
N VAL A 174 -16.71 -25.07 -5.12
CA VAL A 174 -17.35 -26.24 -4.49
C VAL A 174 -17.28 -27.48 -5.39
N GLU A 175 -17.43 -27.33 -6.69
CA GLU A 175 -17.29 -28.44 -7.64
C GLU A 175 -15.85 -28.94 -7.73
N MET A 176 -14.87 -28.02 -7.79
CA MET A 176 -13.46 -28.37 -7.85
C MET A 176 -12.95 -28.99 -6.55
N GLU A 177 -13.42 -28.55 -5.38
CA GLU A 177 -13.14 -29.18 -4.09
C GLU A 177 -13.60 -30.63 -4.06
N LYS A 178 -14.83 -30.90 -4.53
CA LYS A 178 -15.34 -32.28 -4.64
C LYS A 178 -14.50 -33.09 -5.62
N TYR A 179 -14.20 -32.53 -6.79
CA TYR A 179 -13.43 -33.23 -7.81
C TYR A 179 -12.02 -33.60 -7.31
N ALA A 180 -11.33 -32.66 -6.67
CA ALA A 180 -10.01 -32.86 -6.08
C ALA A 180 -10.04 -33.93 -4.97
N HIS A 181 -11.07 -33.91 -4.12
CA HIS A 181 -11.24 -34.90 -3.05
C HIS A 181 -11.45 -36.32 -3.61
N TYR A 182 -12.38 -36.49 -4.55
CA TYR A 182 -12.74 -37.82 -5.05
C TYR A 182 -11.69 -38.43 -5.99
N ASN A 183 -11.04 -37.62 -6.84
CA ASN A 183 -10.12 -38.13 -7.87
C ASN A 183 -8.66 -38.11 -7.44
N HIS A 184 -8.28 -37.19 -6.54
CA HIS A 184 -6.89 -36.99 -6.13
C HIS A 184 -6.65 -37.08 -4.62
N SER A 185 -7.70 -37.31 -3.82
CA SER A 185 -7.60 -37.30 -2.34
C SER A 185 -7.01 -36.00 -1.78
N ILE A 186 -7.25 -34.87 -2.48
CA ILE A 186 -6.79 -33.53 -2.08
C ILE A 186 -7.93 -32.78 -1.40
N THR A 187 -7.59 -32.10 -0.30
CA THR A 187 -8.47 -31.11 0.33
C THR A 187 -7.89 -29.73 0.06
N PHE A 188 -8.66 -28.84 -0.54
CA PHE A 188 -8.25 -27.45 -0.70
C PHE A 188 -8.45 -26.65 0.58
N GLU A 189 -7.60 -25.65 0.77
CA GLU A 189 -7.81 -24.58 1.73
C GLU A 189 -8.32 -23.37 0.95
N ASN A 190 -9.36 -22.72 1.45
CA ASN A 190 -9.89 -21.52 0.82
C ASN A 190 -8.96 -20.34 1.13
N GLN A 191 -8.55 -19.62 0.08
CA GLN A 191 -7.75 -18.41 0.17
C GLN A 191 -8.41 -17.33 -0.70
N ASN A 192 -9.08 -16.40 -0.04
CA ASN A 192 -9.82 -15.29 -0.62
C ASN A 192 -8.90 -14.20 -1.19
N TYR A 193 -7.71 -14.03 -0.61
CA TYR A 193 -6.71 -13.08 -1.06
C TYR A 193 -5.35 -13.75 -1.26
N PHE A 194 -4.85 -13.70 -2.50
CA PHE A 194 -3.52 -14.19 -2.81
C PHE A 194 -2.46 -13.21 -2.29
N GLY A 195 -1.64 -13.64 -1.32
CA GLY A 195 -0.62 -12.79 -0.69
C GLY A 195 0.64 -12.55 -1.54
N GLY A 196 0.72 -13.14 -2.73
CA GLY A 196 1.77 -12.87 -3.70
C GLY A 196 1.42 -11.70 -4.62
N ILE A 197 2.39 -11.23 -5.40
CA ILE A 197 2.16 -10.21 -6.43
C ILE A 197 1.45 -10.88 -7.60
N SER A 198 0.35 -10.30 -8.07
CA SER A 198 -0.41 -10.81 -9.20
C SER A 198 -1.04 -9.67 -9.98
N ASP A 199 -0.97 -9.75 -11.31
CA ASP A 199 -1.64 -8.81 -12.21
C ASP A 199 -3.17 -8.87 -12.09
N LEU A 200 -3.70 -9.92 -11.46
CA LEU A 200 -5.12 -10.04 -11.10
C LEU A 200 -5.59 -8.98 -10.10
N SER A 201 -4.68 -8.22 -9.49
CA SER A 201 -5.04 -7.00 -8.76
C SER A 201 -5.62 -5.90 -9.68
N TYR A 202 -5.45 -6.00 -11.00
CA TYR A 202 -5.87 -4.98 -11.98
C TYR A 202 -7.01 -5.44 -12.89
N VAL A 203 -7.92 -6.26 -12.36
CA VAL A 203 -9.10 -6.77 -13.11
C VAL A 203 -10.42 -6.47 -12.40
N GLY A 204 -10.42 -5.44 -11.57
CA GLY A 204 -11.59 -4.96 -10.85
C GLY A 204 -11.22 -4.04 -9.70
N LEU A 205 -12.19 -3.29 -9.20
CA LEU A 205 -12.05 -2.44 -8.02
C LEU A 205 -13.12 -2.84 -6.98
N GLN A 206 -12.68 -3.38 -5.83
CA GLN A 206 -13.61 -3.88 -4.80
C GLN A 206 -14.27 -2.76 -3.98
N ASN A 207 -13.69 -1.56 -3.97
CA ASN A 207 -14.27 -0.39 -3.33
C ASN A 207 -14.71 0.62 -4.40
N PRO A 208 -15.78 1.40 -4.19
CA PRO A 208 -16.19 2.42 -5.14
C PRO A 208 -15.07 3.42 -5.43
N LEU A 209 -14.99 3.93 -6.66
CA LEU A 209 -13.99 4.90 -7.10
C LEU A 209 -13.90 6.11 -6.16
N ASP A 210 -15.04 6.65 -5.72
CA ASP A 210 -15.12 7.80 -4.81
C ASP A 210 -14.37 7.58 -3.48
N SER A 211 -14.22 6.31 -3.06
CA SER A 211 -13.50 5.94 -1.84
C SER A 211 -11.97 5.92 -1.99
N MET A 212 -11.47 6.06 -3.22
CA MET A 212 -10.04 6.05 -3.55
C MET A 212 -9.37 7.41 -3.41
N SER A 213 -10.13 8.49 -3.25
CA SER A 213 -9.64 9.87 -3.04
C SER A 213 -8.55 9.93 -1.96
N SER A 214 -8.77 9.31 -0.80
CA SER A 214 -7.79 9.23 0.29
C SER A 214 -6.42 8.64 -0.11
N LEU A 215 -6.39 7.74 -1.10
CA LEU A 215 -5.13 7.22 -1.67
C LEU A 215 -4.53 8.23 -2.65
N VAL A 216 -5.35 8.67 -3.62
CA VAL A 216 -4.95 9.54 -4.73
C VAL A 216 -4.42 10.89 -4.22
N ASP A 217 -5.18 11.55 -3.36
CA ASP A 217 -4.87 12.86 -2.80
C ASP A 217 -3.63 12.83 -1.90
N ASN A 218 -3.26 11.64 -1.40
CA ASN A 218 -2.09 11.42 -0.56
C ASN A 218 -0.93 10.71 -1.29
N MET A 219 -1.01 10.52 -2.61
CA MET A 219 0.05 9.96 -3.43
C MET A 219 0.67 11.03 -4.34
N PRO A 220 1.86 11.55 -4.02
CA PRO A 220 2.45 12.69 -4.74
C PRO A 220 2.65 12.52 -6.24
N LEU A 221 2.88 11.27 -6.68
CA LEU A 221 3.10 10.94 -8.08
C LEU A 221 1.84 10.60 -8.86
N TRP A 222 0.65 10.63 -8.23
CA TRP A 222 -0.59 10.35 -8.93
C TRP A 222 -0.80 11.31 -10.11
N ASP A 223 -1.03 10.75 -11.29
CA ASP A 223 -1.11 11.45 -12.59
C ASP A 223 0.12 12.32 -12.95
N LYS A 224 1.24 12.06 -12.27
CA LYS A 224 2.51 12.79 -12.38
C LYS A 224 3.69 11.83 -12.60
N GLY A 225 3.43 10.72 -13.28
CA GLY A 225 4.41 9.67 -13.58
C GLY A 225 3.98 8.29 -13.10
N TYR A 226 2.98 8.21 -12.22
CA TYR A 226 2.34 6.96 -11.82
C TYR A 226 0.82 7.17 -11.75
N SER A 227 0.07 6.26 -12.35
CA SER A 227 -1.38 6.15 -12.14
C SER A 227 -1.82 4.74 -12.53
N ILE A 228 -3.00 4.36 -12.05
CA ILE A 228 -3.73 3.19 -12.54
C ILE A 228 -5.11 3.66 -13.01
N PRO A 229 -5.70 3.01 -14.03
CA PRO A 229 -6.96 3.44 -14.64
C PRO A 229 -8.15 3.07 -13.73
N LEU A 230 -8.34 3.82 -12.64
CA LEU A 230 -9.31 3.47 -11.59
C LEU A 230 -10.75 3.43 -12.10
N GLU A 231 -11.09 4.34 -13.02
CA GLU A 231 -12.42 4.42 -13.64
C GLU A 231 -12.70 3.17 -14.49
N GLU A 232 -11.74 2.79 -15.32
CA GLU A 232 -11.84 1.56 -16.11
C GLU A 232 -11.81 0.31 -15.23
N LEU A 233 -11.08 0.31 -14.11
CA LEU A 233 -11.07 -0.81 -13.16
C LEU A 233 -12.39 -0.95 -12.39
N GLU A 234 -13.12 0.13 -12.14
CA GLU A 234 -14.46 0.09 -11.57
C GLU A 234 -15.47 -0.50 -12.56
N GLU A 235 -15.36 -0.14 -13.85
CA GLU A 235 -16.20 -0.72 -14.91
C GLU A 235 -15.83 -2.18 -15.24
N PHE A 236 -14.54 -2.52 -15.13
CA PHE A 236 -13.98 -3.82 -15.49
C PHE A 236 -13.96 -4.77 -14.29
N ASP A 237 -15.14 -5.17 -13.80
CA ASP A 237 -15.28 -6.16 -12.71
C ASP A 237 -15.28 -7.60 -13.24
N VAL A 238 -14.08 -8.18 -13.35
CA VAL A 238 -13.90 -9.57 -13.82
C VAL A 238 -13.66 -10.50 -12.63
N PRO A 239 -14.47 -11.55 -12.44
CA PRO A 239 -14.22 -12.51 -11.38
C PRO A 239 -12.94 -13.31 -11.65
N VAL A 240 -12.14 -13.48 -10.60
CA VAL A 240 -10.86 -14.18 -10.62
C VAL A 240 -10.91 -15.46 -9.79
N LEU A 241 -10.19 -16.48 -10.27
CA LEU A 241 -9.93 -17.70 -9.55
C LEU A 241 -8.51 -18.16 -9.88
N ASN A 242 -7.68 -18.30 -8.86
CA ASN A 242 -6.33 -18.84 -9.01
C ASN A 242 -6.36 -20.35 -8.83
N MET A 243 -5.92 -21.08 -9.85
CA MET A 243 -5.67 -22.52 -9.77
C MET A 243 -4.30 -22.80 -10.37
N GLY A 244 -3.36 -23.26 -9.54
CA GLY A 244 -1.95 -23.39 -9.93
C GLY A 244 -1.24 -24.52 -9.20
N PRO A 245 0.04 -24.75 -9.51
CA PRO A 245 0.83 -25.82 -8.91
C PRO A 245 1.15 -25.51 -7.45
N VAL A 246 1.44 -26.57 -6.69
CA VAL A 246 2.00 -26.43 -5.34
C VAL A 246 3.50 -26.15 -5.45
N GLY A 247 3.91 -24.98 -4.99
CA GLY A 247 5.29 -24.55 -4.97
C GLY A 247 5.69 -23.91 -3.65
N LYS A 248 6.99 -23.63 -3.51
CA LYS A 248 7.54 -22.95 -2.34
C LYS A 248 8.69 -22.04 -2.75
N ASP A 249 8.81 -20.93 -2.01
CA ASP A 249 9.86 -19.92 -2.14
C ASP A 249 9.86 -19.21 -3.51
N ALA A 250 8.67 -18.86 -4.04
CA ALA A 250 8.54 -18.09 -5.28
C ALA A 250 9.36 -16.79 -5.22
N HIS A 251 10.06 -16.47 -6.31
CA HIS A 251 11.00 -15.34 -6.42
C HIS A 251 12.18 -15.37 -5.44
N GLN A 252 12.51 -16.55 -4.90
CA GLN A 252 13.71 -16.76 -4.09
C GLN A 252 14.63 -17.77 -4.76
N TRP A 253 15.92 -17.78 -4.39
CA TRP A 253 16.89 -18.71 -4.96
C TRP A 253 16.61 -20.19 -4.64
N THR A 254 15.73 -20.48 -3.67
CA THR A 254 15.25 -21.82 -3.31
C THR A 254 13.91 -22.19 -3.96
N GLU A 255 13.44 -21.41 -4.92
CA GLU A 255 12.18 -21.64 -5.63
C GLU A 255 12.09 -23.07 -6.18
N ARG A 256 10.97 -23.74 -5.89
CA ARG A 256 10.71 -25.13 -6.30
C ARG A 256 9.22 -25.42 -6.38
N LEU A 257 8.86 -26.44 -7.15
CA LEU A 257 7.48 -26.90 -7.31
C LEU A 257 7.40 -28.43 -7.19
N ASP A 258 6.23 -28.94 -6.78
CA ASP A 258 5.94 -30.37 -6.79
C ASP A 258 5.60 -30.82 -8.22
N VAL A 259 6.51 -31.60 -8.82
CA VAL A 259 6.41 -32.04 -10.22
C VAL A 259 5.20 -32.94 -10.45
N ASN A 260 4.90 -33.85 -9.53
CA ASN A 260 3.76 -34.76 -9.69
C ASN A 260 2.45 -33.97 -9.60
N TYR A 261 2.35 -33.05 -8.64
CA TYR A 261 1.19 -32.19 -8.54
C TYR A 261 1.02 -31.34 -9.82
N ALA A 262 2.09 -30.72 -10.31
CA ALA A 262 2.02 -29.79 -11.43
C ALA A 262 1.70 -30.47 -12.77
N PHE A 263 2.25 -31.66 -13.03
CA PHE A 263 2.17 -32.31 -14.34
C PHE A 263 1.25 -33.53 -14.39
N GLU A 264 0.66 -33.95 -13.27
CA GLU A 264 -0.35 -35.00 -13.24
C GLU A 264 -1.66 -34.44 -12.67
N THR A 265 -1.67 -34.08 -11.39
CA THR A 265 -2.89 -33.67 -10.69
C THR A 265 -3.49 -32.38 -11.25
N LEU A 266 -2.69 -31.32 -11.40
CA LEU A 266 -3.15 -30.04 -11.93
C LEU A 266 -3.58 -30.16 -13.40
N LEU A 267 -2.87 -30.92 -14.23
CA LEU A 267 -3.22 -31.09 -15.64
C LEU A 267 -4.54 -31.84 -15.83
N ASP A 268 -4.92 -32.72 -14.90
CA ASP A 268 -6.22 -33.36 -14.89
C ASP A 268 -7.35 -32.40 -14.45
N MET A 269 -7.11 -31.60 -13.40
CA MET A 269 -8.13 -30.70 -12.85
C MET A 269 -8.35 -29.41 -13.67
N LEU A 270 -7.29 -28.88 -14.30
CA LEU A 270 -7.34 -27.56 -14.96
C LEU A 270 -8.34 -27.48 -16.12
N PRO A 271 -8.44 -28.46 -17.05
CA PRO A 271 -9.44 -28.44 -18.11
C PRO A 271 -10.88 -28.43 -17.57
N ILE A 272 -11.12 -29.12 -16.46
CA ILE A 272 -12.43 -29.20 -15.82
C ILE A 272 -12.80 -27.85 -15.21
N CYS A 273 -11.86 -27.22 -14.49
CA CYS A 273 -12.05 -25.88 -13.94
C CYS A 273 -12.40 -24.87 -15.05
N ILE A 274 -11.66 -24.90 -16.16
CA ILE A 274 -11.92 -24.06 -17.34
C ILE A 274 -13.31 -24.34 -17.92
N GLU A 275 -13.68 -25.61 -18.11
CA GLU A 275 -15.00 -25.98 -18.63
C GLU A 275 -16.11 -25.45 -17.73
N LYS A 276 -16.00 -25.60 -16.40
CA LYS A 276 -17.01 -25.12 -15.45
C LYS A 276 -17.16 -23.60 -15.48
N LEU A 277 -16.06 -22.86 -15.55
CA LEU A 277 -16.09 -21.39 -15.68
C LEU A 277 -16.77 -20.94 -16.98
N LEU A 278 -16.63 -21.70 -18.08
CA LEU A 278 -17.19 -21.34 -19.39
C LEU A 278 -18.61 -21.86 -19.64
N VAL A 279 -18.98 -23.01 -19.08
CA VAL A 279 -20.31 -23.63 -19.25
C VAL A 279 -21.34 -22.91 -18.39
N SER A 280 -21.03 -22.61 -17.12
CA SER A 280 -21.96 -21.90 -16.23
C SER A 280 -22.26 -20.48 -16.72
N ASN A 281 -21.33 -19.83 -17.42
CA ASN A 281 -21.55 -18.54 -18.07
C ASN A 281 -22.53 -18.55 -19.25
N LYS A 282 -22.75 -19.71 -19.89
CA LYS A 282 -23.73 -19.83 -20.98
C LYS A 282 -25.18 -19.92 -20.48
N VAL A 283 -25.38 -20.31 -19.22
CA VAL A 283 -26.72 -20.46 -18.62
C VAL A 283 -27.26 -19.13 -18.10
N THR A 284 -26.38 -18.19 -17.72
CA THR A 284 -26.75 -16.85 -17.24
C THR A 284 -26.98 -15.81 -18.34
N GLN A 285 -26.57 -16.09 -19.59
CA GLN A 285 -26.82 -15.22 -20.75
C GLN A 285 -28.05 -15.61 -21.59
N SER A 286 -28.82 -16.62 -21.16
CA SER A 286 -30.07 -17.07 -21.79
C SER A 286 -31.27 -16.76 -20.89
#